data_AF-A0A2H0NGR2-F1
#
_entry.id   AF-A0A2H0NGR2-F1
#
_cell.length_a   1.000
_cell.length_b   1.000
_cell.length_c   1.000
_cell.angle_alpha   90.00
_cell.angle_beta   90.00
_cell.angle_gamma   90.00
#
_symmetry.space_group_name_H-M   'P 1'
#
loop_
_entity.id
_entity.type
_entity.pdbx_description
1 polymer ?
#
loop_
_entity_poly.entity_id
_entity_poly.type
_entity_poly.pdbx_seq_one_letter_code
_entity_poly.pdbx_strand_id
1 'polypeptide(L)'
;MNYWKNLIIGFLILSSFVFTVVYKPVYSQEPNLSAVEIAKQFLRDHAAEYSLRSDLSDLKFLETVSSLDADHVRFQQLYQSIPVYGNYVSVSVSEKVIRSPQVTNQYDSSITLQSIVPQTSADDASINAQTSVGVKGELRGSITTELVIYPQEILGKYMRYVLAWEVKIPAREPLGDWDVFMDATTGKTLEKFNRLVFSNQPSSNAPTSTKPEQISTSTPRSIIETPPLDRRPQDIFLVIKSVIWKIFEPVVNLIRGVKSTNTTVKTTL
;
A
#
# COMPACT_ATOMS: atom_id res chain seq x y z
N MET A 1 16.51 -66.75 39.23
CA MET A 1 15.67 -66.93 40.44
C MET A 1 16.25 -66.03 41.53
N ASN A 2 15.57 -64.91 41.80
CA ASN A 2 15.60 -64.05 43.00
C ASN A 2 15.28 -62.62 42.58
N TYR A 3 13.97 -62.40 42.63
CA TYR A 3 13.19 -61.22 42.33
C TYR A 3 12.96 -60.48 43.67
N TRP A 4 12.94 -59.15 43.63
CA TRP A 4 12.43 -58.22 44.66
C TRP A 4 13.24 -57.99 45.94
N LYS A 5 13.97 -56.86 45.98
CA LYS A 5 14.08 -55.99 47.16
C LYS A 5 14.13 -54.51 46.73
N ASN A 6 13.06 -53.78 47.10
CA ASN A 6 12.98 -52.35 47.43
C ASN A 6 13.21 -51.35 46.27
N LEU A 7 12.19 -50.70 45.67
CA LEU A 7 11.13 -49.82 46.20
C LEU A 7 11.64 -48.41 46.63
N ILE A 8 11.38 -47.44 45.72
CA ILE A 8 11.13 -46.00 45.93
C ILE A 8 12.30 -45.12 46.42
N ILE A 9 12.92 -44.40 45.48
CA ILE A 9 13.17 -42.96 45.61
C ILE A 9 12.71 -42.32 44.30
N GLY A 10 11.58 -41.62 44.35
CA GLY A 10 11.17 -40.73 43.27
C GLY A 10 12.00 -39.46 43.33
N PHE A 11 12.34 -38.90 42.16
CA PHE A 11 12.42 -37.45 42.01
C PHE A 11 12.33 -37.11 40.51
N LEU A 12 11.31 -36.36 40.17
CA LEU A 12 11.19 -35.43 39.05
C LEU A 12 12.41 -35.33 38.11
N ILE A 13 12.29 -35.86 36.90
CA ILE A 13 12.95 -35.23 35.75
C ILE A 13 11.87 -34.42 35.05
N LEU A 14 11.68 -33.21 35.56
CA LEU A 14 10.96 -32.17 34.85
C LEU A 14 11.72 -31.96 33.53
N SER A 15 11.10 -32.35 32.42
CA SER A 15 11.56 -32.04 31.08
C SER A 15 11.69 -30.53 30.96
N SER A 16 12.89 -29.99 31.16
CA SER A 16 13.25 -28.63 30.79
C SER A 16 13.19 -28.53 29.27
N PHE A 17 11.99 -28.34 28.71
CA PHE A 17 11.87 -27.63 27.46
C PHE A 17 12.30 -26.19 27.77
N VAL A 18 13.58 -25.93 27.56
CA VAL A 18 14.06 -24.58 27.37
C VAL A 18 13.39 -24.11 26.09
N PHE A 19 12.26 -23.43 26.22
CA PHE A 19 11.82 -22.49 25.19
C PHE A 19 12.92 -21.43 25.16
N THR A 20 13.90 -21.62 24.29
CA THR A 20 14.68 -20.51 23.81
C THR A 20 13.69 -19.63 23.08
N VAL A 21 13.12 -18.67 23.79
CA VAL A 21 12.61 -17.47 23.16
C VAL A 21 13.84 -16.88 22.50
N VAL A 22 14.04 -17.20 21.22
CA VAL A 22 14.96 -16.46 20.36
C VAL A 22 14.30 -15.10 20.23
N TYR A 23 14.56 -14.25 21.22
CA TYR A 23 14.32 -12.83 21.11
C TYR A 23 15.29 -12.40 20.02
N LYS A 24 14.82 -12.32 18.77
CA LYS A 24 15.59 -11.68 17.71
C LYS A 24 15.85 -10.28 18.25
N PRO A 25 17.10 -9.90 18.52
CA PRO A 25 17.37 -8.60 19.10
C PRO A 25 16.76 -7.55 18.17
N VAL A 26 15.91 -6.69 18.76
CA VAL A 26 15.54 -5.42 18.16
C VAL A 26 16.85 -4.75 17.79
N TYR A 27 17.07 -4.56 16.48
CA TYR A 27 18.23 -3.91 15.85
C TYR A 27 19.22 -3.37 16.87
N SER A 28 20.11 -4.26 17.34
CA SER A 28 21.22 -3.84 18.17
C SER A 28 22.04 -2.90 17.31
N GLN A 29 22.14 -1.66 17.76
CA GLN A 29 22.81 -0.54 17.11
C GLN A 29 24.24 -0.95 16.68
N GLU A 30 24.39 -1.47 15.46
CA GLU A 30 25.64 -1.40 14.72
C GLU A 30 25.88 0.10 14.49
N PRO A 31 26.94 0.72 15.05
CA PRO A 31 26.93 2.16 15.34
C PRO A 31 26.94 3.12 14.14
N ASN A 32 26.73 2.67 12.90
CA ASN A 32 26.90 3.49 11.69
C ASN A 32 25.95 3.16 10.53
N LEU A 33 24.87 2.39 10.72
CA LEU A 33 23.94 2.13 9.61
C LEU A 33 23.02 3.34 9.40
N SER A 34 22.98 3.86 8.18
CA SER A 34 22.01 4.87 7.78
C SER A 34 20.58 4.35 7.87
N ALA A 35 19.59 5.25 8.03
CA ALA A 35 18.17 4.89 8.01
C ALA A 35 17.79 4.05 6.77
N VAL A 36 18.43 4.32 5.62
CA VAL A 36 18.23 3.57 4.38
C VAL A 36 18.72 2.13 4.51
N GLU A 37 19.89 1.90 5.13
CA GLU A 37 20.43 0.56 5.36
C GLU A 37 19.58 -0.23 6.35
N ILE A 38 19.15 0.41 7.44
CA ILE A 38 18.23 -0.17 8.41
C ILE A 38 16.91 -0.57 7.73
N ALA A 39 16.33 0.33 6.93
CA ALA A 39 15.11 0.06 6.18
C ALA A 39 15.27 -1.11 5.20
N LYS A 40 16.36 -1.12 4.40
CA LYS A 40 16.64 -2.22 3.47
C LYS A 40 16.83 -3.55 4.20
N GLN A 41 17.53 -3.55 5.34
CA GLN A 41 17.73 -4.75 6.13
C GLN A 41 16.39 -5.28 6.67
N PHE A 42 15.56 -4.38 7.21
CA PHE A 42 14.23 -4.72 7.69
C PHE A 42 13.35 -5.32 6.61
N LEU A 43 13.33 -4.73 5.42
CA LEU A 43 12.56 -5.25 4.30
C LEU A 43 13.05 -6.61 3.81
N ARG A 44 14.37 -6.88 3.83
CA ARG A 44 14.91 -8.21 3.50
C ARG A 44 14.46 -9.26 4.50
N ASP A 45 14.57 -8.94 5.79
CA ASP A 45 14.24 -9.88 6.87
C ASP A 45 12.74 -10.21 6.93
N HIS A 46 11.90 -9.33 6.37
CA HIS A 46 10.43 -9.47 6.33
C HIS A 46 9.88 -9.53 4.90
N ALA A 47 10.70 -9.86 3.90
CA ALA A 47 10.30 -9.79 2.50
C ALA A 47 9.06 -10.65 2.21
N ALA A 48 8.99 -11.86 2.78
CA ALA A 48 7.85 -12.76 2.64
C ALA A 48 6.55 -12.20 3.26
N GLU A 49 6.63 -11.50 4.39
CA GLU A 49 5.47 -10.88 5.04
C GLU A 49 4.85 -9.80 4.16
N TYR A 50 5.69 -9.03 3.48
CA TYR A 50 5.29 -7.92 2.61
C TYR A 50 5.17 -8.31 1.14
N SER A 51 5.26 -9.61 0.82
CA SER A 51 5.22 -10.14 -0.55
C SER A 51 6.27 -9.52 -1.49
N LEU A 52 7.40 -9.05 -0.94
CA LEU A 52 8.51 -8.45 -1.68
C LEU A 52 9.45 -9.53 -2.21
N ARG A 53 10.23 -9.20 -3.24
CA ARG A 53 11.41 -9.99 -3.60
C ARG A 53 12.43 -9.96 -2.47
N SER A 54 13.01 -11.11 -2.13
CA SER A 54 13.99 -11.22 -1.06
C SER A 54 15.28 -10.43 -1.31
N ASP A 55 15.61 -10.18 -2.58
CA ASP A 55 16.77 -9.40 -2.99
C ASP A 55 16.51 -7.87 -3.03
N LEU A 56 15.23 -7.45 -2.93
CA LEU A 56 14.77 -6.06 -3.11
C LEU A 56 15.28 -5.41 -4.41
N SER A 57 15.66 -6.22 -5.41
CA SER A 57 16.28 -5.75 -6.65
C SER A 57 15.36 -4.88 -7.50
N ASP A 58 14.06 -4.98 -7.25
CA ASP A 58 13.00 -4.21 -7.88
C ASP A 58 12.50 -3.05 -7.01
N LEU A 59 13.23 -2.69 -5.95
CA LEU A 59 12.98 -1.49 -5.16
C LEU A 59 14.12 -0.48 -5.35
N LYS A 60 13.78 0.69 -5.90
CA LYS A 60 14.71 1.83 -6.03
C LYS A 60 14.50 2.80 -4.88
N PHE A 61 15.57 3.12 -4.15
CA PHE A 61 15.53 4.21 -3.16
C PHE A 61 15.13 5.53 -3.85
N LEU A 62 14.12 6.20 -3.30
CA LEU A 62 13.63 7.48 -3.81
C LEU A 62 14.13 8.63 -2.95
N GLU A 63 13.81 8.61 -1.67
CA GLU A 63 14.11 9.70 -0.74
C GLU A 63 14.07 9.24 0.72
N THR A 64 14.70 10.04 1.59
CA THR A 64 14.51 9.98 3.04
C THR A 64 13.96 11.32 3.50
N VAL A 65 12.85 11.29 4.23
CA VAL A 65 12.26 12.48 4.85
C VAL A 65 12.36 12.34 6.36
N SER A 66 13.13 13.22 7.00
CA SER A 66 13.27 13.23 8.45
C SER A 66 12.14 13.99 9.13
N SER A 67 11.66 13.43 10.23
CA SER A 67 10.72 14.07 11.15
C SER A 67 11.34 14.19 12.54
N LEU A 68 10.58 14.71 13.52
CA LEU A 68 11.06 14.84 14.88
C LEU A 68 11.42 13.48 15.50
N ASP A 69 10.67 12.42 15.17
CA ASP A 69 10.72 11.13 15.87
C ASP A 69 11.20 9.96 15.01
N ALA A 70 11.26 10.13 13.69
CA ALA A 70 11.63 9.08 12.75
C ALA A 70 12.13 9.63 11.41
N ASP A 71 12.95 8.82 10.73
CA ASP A 71 13.25 8.96 9.31
C ASP A 71 12.30 8.08 8.50
N HIS A 72 11.70 8.67 7.46
CA HIS A 72 10.81 7.98 6.53
C HIS A 72 11.57 7.72 5.23
N VAL A 73 11.94 6.46 5.02
CA VAL A 73 12.66 6.01 3.82
C VAL A 73 11.65 5.48 2.82
N ARG A 74 11.63 6.04 1.61
CA ARG A 74 10.70 5.64 0.55
C ARG A 74 11.42 4.94 -0.60
N PHE A 75 10.85 3.84 -1.05
CA PHE A 75 11.28 3.07 -2.20
C PHE A 75 10.20 3.05 -3.27
N GLN A 76 10.60 3.21 -4.53
CA GLN A 76 9.78 3.05 -5.71
C GLN A 76 9.88 1.61 -6.21
N GLN A 77 8.74 0.92 -6.39
CA GLN A 77 8.72 -0.36 -7.07
C GLN A 77 9.06 -0.20 -8.56
N LEU A 78 9.89 -1.09 -9.09
CA LEU A 78 10.22 -1.22 -10.49
C LEU A 78 9.66 -2.54 -11.04
N TYR A 79 9.23 -2.54 -12.29
CA TYR A 79 8.97 -3.74 -13.08
C TYR A 79 9.87 -3.70 -14.30
N GLN A 80 10.84 -4.62 -14.38
CA GLN A 80 11.84 -4.63 -15.46
C GLN A 80 12.49 -3.25 -15.68
N SER A 81 12.91 -2.61 -14.59
CA SER A 81 13.52 -1.26 -14.55
C SER A 81 12.58 -0.07 -14.86
N ILE A 82 11.29 -0.32 -15.10
CA ILE A 82 10.28 0.74 -15.30
C ILE A 82 9.55 0.99 -13.98
N PRO A 83 9.43 2.24 -13.50
CA PRO A 83 8.71 2.54 -12.27
C PRO A 83 7.23 2.17 -12.38
N VAL A 84 6.70 1.56 -11.32
CA VAL A 84 5.26 1.27 -11.19
C VAL A 84 4.59 2.45 -10.50
N TYR A 85 3.80 3.21 -11.26
CA TYR A 85 3.16 4.42 -10.77
C TYR A 85 2.31 4.13 -9.53
N GLY A 86 2.54 4.89 -8.46
CA GLY A 86 1.78 4.75 -7.23
C GLY A 86 2.22 3.61 -6.31
N ASN A 87 3.09 2.70 -6.75
CA ASN A 87 3.53 1.57 -5.93
C ASN A 87 4.82 1.89 -5.18
N TYR A 88 4.67 2.28 -3.93
CA TYR A 88 5.77 2.59 -3.03
C TYR A 88 5.83 1.65 -1.83
N VAL A 89 7.04 1.47 -1.31
CA VAL A 89 7.28 0.89 0.01
C VAL A 89 7.93 1.96 0.87
N SER A 90 7.28 2.36 1.96
CA SER A 90 7.80 3.36 2.89
C SER A 90 8.07 2.72 4.23
N VAL A 91 9.27 2.95 4.78
CA VAL A 91 9.71 2.43 6.07
C VAL A 91 10.04 3.60 6.99
N SER A 92 9.37 3.66 8.13
CA SER A 92 9.66 4.63 9.18
C SER A 92 10.62 3.99 10.19
N VAL A 93 11.81 4.57 10.33
CA VAL A 93 12.86 4.13 11.25
C VAL A 93 13.01 5.16 12.35
N SER A 94 12.86 4.75 13.61
CA SER A 94 13.08 5.63 14.77
C SER A 94 14.37 5.22 15.47
N GLU A 95 15.34 6.14 15.51
CA GLU A 95 16.56 5.96 16.32
C GLU A 95 16.35 6.35 17.79
N LYS A 96 15.33 7.19 18.05
CA LYS A 96 15.06 7.78 19.38
C LYS A 96 14.20 6.89 20.27
N VAL A 97 13.39 6.02 19.68
CA VAL A 97 12.53 5.10 20.41
C VAL A 97 12.80 3.69 19.92
N ILE A 98 13.11 2.78 20.85
CA ILE A 98 13.30 1.35 20.56
C ILE A 98 11.94 0.76 20.14
N ARG A 99 11.60 0.92 18.86
CA ARG A 99 10.38 0.40 18.22
C ARG A 99 10.77 -0.28 16.92
N SER A 100 10.06 -1.35 16.59
CA SER A 100 10.18 -1.96 15.27
C SER A 100 9.81 -0.92 14.19
N PRO A 101 10.52 -0.91 13.05
CA PRO A 101 10.14 -0.09 11.91
C PRO A 101 8.68 -0.29 11.50
N GLN A 102 8.04 0.79 11.04
CA GLN A 102 6.68 0.75 10.51
C GLN A 102 6.72 0.77 8.99
N VAL A 103 5.92 -0.07 8.35
CA VAL A 103 5.90 -0.21 6.89
C VAL A 103 4.53 0.18 6.32
N THR A 104 4.53 1.07 5.33
CA THR A 104 3.40 1.26 4.42
C THR A 104 3.77 0.62 3.09
N ASN A 105 2.96 -0.33 2.62
CA ASN A 105 3.29 -1.16 1.47
C ASN A 105 2.20 -1.07 0.39
N GLN A 106 2.58 -0.60 -0.80
CA GLN A 106 1.76 -0.61 -2.02
C GLN A 106 2.41 -1.47 -3.12
N TYR A 107 3.39 -2.30 -2.77
CA TYR A 107 4.04 -3.22 -3.70
C TYR A 107 3.06 -4.27 -4.23
N ASP A 108 3.18 -4.60 -5.52
CA ASP A 108 2.40 -5.67 -6.15
C ASP A 108 3.31 -6.64 -6.91
N SER A 109 3.41 -7.90 -6.45
CA SER A 109 4.19 -8.96 -7.11
C SER A 109 3.49 -9.58 -8.32
N SER A 110 2.20 -9.30 -8.53
CA SER A 110 1.38 -9.92 -9.58
C SER A 110 1.44 -9.20 -10.93
N ILE A 111 2.21 -8.12 -11.03
CA ILE A 111 2.35 -7.31 -12.25
C ILE A 111 2.82 -8.19 -13.41
N THR A 112 2.03 -8.20 -14.48
CA THR A 112 2.33 -8.94 -15.70
C THR A 112 1.94 -8.08 -16.90
N LEU A 113 2.89 -7.85 -17.80
CA LEU A 113 2.66 -7.18 -19.08
C LEU A 113 3.12 -8.07 -20.24
N GLN A 114 2.48 -7.92 -21.39
CA GLN A 114 2.88 -8.61 -22.62
C GLN A 114 4.17 -8.04 -23.22
N SER A 115 4.40 -6.73 -23.05
CA SER A 115 5.56 -6.01 -23.56
C SER A 115 5.85 -4.80 -22.67
N ILE A 116 7.13 -4.45 -22.55
CA ILE A 116 7.63 -3.22 -21.93
C ILE A 116 8.21 -2.23 -22.97
N VAL A 117 8.07 -2.55 -24.26
CA VAL A 117 8.54 -1.70 -25.36
C VAL A 117 7.42 -0.75 -25.77
N PRO A 118 7.58 0.57 -25.61
CA PRO A 118 6.58 1.53 -26.08
C PRO A 118 6.51 1.53 -27.61
N GLN A 119 5.30 1.67 -28.15
CA GLN A 119 5.05 1.83 -29.60
C GLN A 119 4.85 3.30 -29.99
N THR A 120 4.69 4.19 -29.02
CA THR A 120 4.66 5.64 -29.20
C THR A 120 5.91 6.29 -28.58
N SER A 121 6.32 7.43 -29.13
CA SER A 121 7.45 8.19 -28.57
C SER A 121 7.02 9.05 -27.38
N ALA A 122 8.00 9.43 -26.54
CA ALA A 122 7.78 10.39 -25.46
C ALA A 122 7.32 11.77 -25.98
N ASP A 123 7.85 12.19 -27.14
CA ASP A 123 7.48 13.46 -27.77
C ASP A 123 6.03 13.45 -28.26
N ASP A 124 5.60 12.38 -28.92
CA ASP A 124 4.20 12.21 -29.33
C ASP A 124 3.26 12.18 -28.11
N ALA A 125 3.66 11.49 -27.04
CA ALA A 125 2.91 11.46 -25.79
C ALA A 125 2.77 12.84 -25.17
N SER A 126 3.84 13.64 -25.15
CA SER A 126 3.84 15.02 -24.65
C SER A 126 2.91 15.93 -25.46
N ILE A 127 2.98 15.87 -26.80
CA ILE A 127 2.11 16.66 -27.70
C ILE A 127 0.64 16.25 -27.53
N ASN A 128 0.36 14.95 -27.51
CA ASN A 128 -1.00 14.43 -27.35
C ASN A 128 -1.57 14.73 -25.97
N ALA A 129 -0.75 14.67 -24.92
CA ALA A 129 -1.16 15.03 -23.56
C ALA A 129 -1.55 16.52 -23.45
N GLN A 130 -0.74 17.43 -24.02
CA GLN A 130 -1.08 18.86 -24.08
C GLN A 130 -2.39 19.11 -24.82
N THR A 131 -2.57 18.43 -25.97
CA THR A 131 -3.81 18.49 -26.75
C THR A 131 -5.00 17.98 -25.94
N SER A 132 -4.82 16.88 -25.20
CA SER A 132 -5.87 16.29 -24.36
C SER A 132 -6.29 17.21 -23.22
N VAL A 133 -5.35 17.96 -22.62
CA VAL A 133 -5.63 18.97 -21.59
C VAL A 133 -6.28 20.22 -22.20
N GLY A 134 -6.01 20.49 -23.47
CA GLY A 134 -6.45 21.72 -24.14
C GLY A 134 -5.59 22.91 -23.73
N VAL A 135 -4.27 22.69 -23.58
CA VAL A 135 -3.32 23.74 -23.21
C VAL A 135 -3.34 24.87 -24.24
N LYS A 136 -3.40 26.10 -23.75
CA LYS A 136 -3.32 27.34 -24.54
C LYS A 136 -2.21 28.21 -23.99
N GLY A 137 -1.50 28.88 -24.89
CA GLY A 137 -0.45 29.84 -24.53
C GLY A 137 0.75 29.19 -23.85
N GLU A 138 1.38 29.96 -22.96
CA GLU A 138 2.64 29.58 -22.33
C GLU A 138 2.46 28.65 -21.13
N LEU A 139 3.46 27.80 -20.89
CA LEU A 139 3.56 26.96 -19.70
C LEU A 139 4.18 27.75 -18.53
N ARG A 140 3.92 27.30 -17.31
CA ARG A 140 4.60 27.80 -16.09
C ARG A 140 5.96 27.17 -15.87
N GLY A 141 6.27 26.09 -16.60
CA GLY A 141 7.52 25.32 -16.47
C GLY A 141 7.68 24.32 -17.61
N SER A 142 8.70 23.48 -17.51
CA SER A 142 8.95 22.42 -18.50
C SER A 142 7.99 21.25 -18.33
N ILE A 143 7.57 20.64 -19.44
CA ILE A 143 6.88 19.36 -19.42
C ILE A 143 7.89 18.27 -19.10
N THR A 144 7.47 17.30 -18.30
CA THR A 144 8.23 16.05 -18.10
C THR A 144 7.43 14.88 -18.63
N THR A 145 8.13 13.88 -19.16
CA THR A 145 7.52 12.68 -19.72
C THR A 145 8.35 11.47 -19.30
N GLU A 146 7.73 10.55 -18.58
CA GLU A 146 8.39 9.37 -18.03
C GLU A 146 7.61 8.11 -18.40
N LEU A 147 8.32 7.04 -18.77
CA LEU A 147 7.70 5.74 -19.03
C LEU A 147 7.42 5.07 -17.68
N VAL A 148 6.17 4.66 -17.46
CA VAL A 148 5.71 4.05 -16.21
C VAL A 148 4.86 2.80 -16.50
N ILE A 149 4.80 1.91 -15.51
CA ILE A 149 3.74 0.91 -15.44
C ILE A 149 2.58 1.52 -14.66
N TYR A 150 1.43 1.66 -15.30
CA TYR A 150 0.27 2.33 -14.72
C TYR A 150 -0.79 1.30 -14.30
N PRO A 151 -1.21 1.29 -13.01
CA PRO A 151 -2.34 0.51 -12.55
C PRO A 151 -3.64 1.16 -13.01
N GLN A 152 -4.35 0.49 -13.92
CA GLN A 152 -5.65 0.94 -14.42
C GLN A 152 -6.77 0.07 -13.86
N GLU A 153 -7.73 0.73 -13.22
CA GLU A 153 -8.94 0.08 -12.75
C GLU A 153 -9.85 -0.30 -13.93
N ILE A 154 -10.36 -1.53 -13.91
CA ILE A 154 -11.38 -2.05 -14.80
C ILE A 154 -12.55 -2.59 -13.98
N LEU A 155 -13.76 -2.32 -14.45
CA LEU A 155 -15.01 -2.82 -13.86
C LEU A 155 -15.17 -2.48 -12.36
N GLY A 156 -14.60 -1.35 -11.91
CA GLY A 156 -14.81 -0.84 -10.55
C GLY A 156 -14.12 -1.62 -9.43
N LYS A 157 -13.22 -2.57 -9.75
CA LYS A 157 -12.53 -3.40 -8.74
C LYS A 157 -11.30 -4.17 -9.22
N TYR A 158 -11.19 -4.45 -10.52
CA TYR A 158 -10.07 -5.23 -11.03
C TYR A 158 -8.98 -4.29 -11.51
N MET A 159 -7.72 -4.59 -11.22
CA MET A 159 -6.60 -3.84 -11.76
C MET A 159 -6.03 -4.55 -12.98
N ARG A 160 -5.76 -3.79 -14.04
CA ARG A 160 -4.78 -4.19 -15.06
C ARG A 160 -3.60 -3.24 -15.02
N TYR A 161 -2.43 -3.76 -15.33
CA TYR A 161 -1.25 -2.94 -15.54
C TYR A 161 -1.07 -2.66 -17.02
N VAL A 162 -0.83 -1.41 -17.36
CA VAL A 162 -0.59 -0.96 -18.74
C VAL A 162 0.72 -0.18 -18.81
N LEU A 163 1.43 -0.31 -19.92
CA LEU A 163 2.59 0.53 -20.18
C LEU A 163 2.10 1.92 -20.59
N ALA A 164 2.55 2.96 -19.90
CA ALA A 164 2.06 4.32 -20.10
C ALA A 164 3.18 5.35 -20.03
N TRP A 165 2.97 6.50 -20.66
CA TRP A 165 3.73 7.71 -20.42
C TRP A 165 3.00 8.55 -19.36
N GLU A 166 3.67 8.85 -18.26
CA GLU A 166 3.25 9.90 -17.31
C GLU A 166 3.78 11.23 -17.83
N VAL A 167 2.87 12.14 -18.20
CA VAL A 167 3.19 13.48 -18.69
C VAL A 167 2.76 14.52 -17.67
N LYS A 168 3.70 15.29 -17.13
CA LYS A 168 3.42 16.38 -16.18
C LYS A 168 3.45 17.71 -16.89
N ILE A 169 2.33 18.42 -16.87
CA ILE A 169 2.13 19.67 -17.62
C ILE A 169 1.79 20.81 -16.65
N PRO A 170 2.75 21.69 -16.34
CA PRO A 170 2.49 22.89 -15.56
C PRO A 170 1.88 23.99 -16.47
N ALA A 171 0.57 23.91 -16.72
CA ALA A 171 -0.13 24.82 -17.64
C ALA A 171 -0.57 26.13 -16.96
N ARG A 172 -0.61 27.23 -17.74
CA ARG A 172 -1.26 28.50 -17.35
C ARG A 172 -2.74 28.52 -17.74
N GLU A 173 -3.07 27.96 -18.90
CA GLU A 173 -4.44 27.89 -19.39
C GLU A 173 -4.69 26.51 -20.03
N PRO A 174 -5.62 25.69 -19.52
CA PRO A 174 -6.28 25.85 -18.22
C PRO A 174 -5.26 25.77 -17.07
N LEU A 175 -5.40 26.65 -16.06
CA LEU A 175 -4.48 26.70 -14.93
C LEU A 175 -4.43 25.36 -14.21
N GLY A 176 -3.26 24.73 -14.15
CA GLY A 176 -3.11 23.41 -13.54
C GLY A 176 -1.70 22.89 -13.53
N ASP A 177 -1.44 21.99 -12.58
CA ASP A 177 -0.33 21.04 -12.63
C ASP A 177 -0.97 19.71 -13.02
N TRP A 178 -1.03 19.45 -14.32
CA TRP A 178 -1.74 18.29 -14.86
C TRP A 178 -0.82 17.08 -14.87
N ASP A 179 -1.27 15.97 -14.29
CA ASP A 179 -0.71 14.64 -14.55
C ASP A 179 -1.60 13.96 -15.60
N VAL A 180 -1.02 13.55 -16.72
CA VAL A 180 -1.71 12.89 -17.83
C VAL A 180 -1.04 11.55 -18.10
N PHE A 181 -1.83 10.47 -18.10
CA PHE A 181 -1.38 9.13 -18.42
C PHE A 181 -1.79 8.80 -19.85
N MET A 182 -0.80 8.55 -20.70
CA MET A 182 -0.99 8.20 -22.10
C MET A 182 -0.59 6.74 -22.31
N ASP A 183 -1.45 5.95 -22.93
CA ASP A 183 -1.13 4.56 -23.30
C ASP A 183 0.09 4.54 -24.23
N ALA A 184 1.17 3.87 -23.82
CA ALA A 184 2.44 3.87 -24.55
C ALA A 184 2.41 2.97 -25.80
N THR A 185 1.30 2.24 -26.02
CA THR A 185 1.09 1.38 -27.19
C THR A 185 0.23 2.11 -28.23
N THR A 186 -0.84 2.77 -27.79
CA THR A 186 -1.86 3.36 -28.67
C THR A 186 -1.83 4.88 -28.75
N GLY A 187 -1.14 5.55 -27.83
CA GLY A 187 -1.11 7.01 -27.72
C GLY A 187 -2.42 7.62 -27.21
N LYS A 188 -3.37 6.81 -26.72
CA LYS A 188 -4.65 7.30 -26.17
C LYS A 188 -4.48 7.78 -24.73
N THR A 189 -5.22 8.83 -24.35
CA THR A 189 -5.31 9.25 -22.95
C THR A 189 -6.03 8.19 -22.13
N LEU A 190 -5.35 7.67 -21.11
CA LEU A 190 -5.89 6.74 -20.13
C LEU A 190 -6.62 7.52 -19.02
N GLU A 191 -5.93 8.52 -18.48
CA GLU A 191 -6.42 9.36 -17.39
C GLU A 191 -5.74 10.72 -17.43
N LYS A 192 -6.41 11.74 -16.89
CA LYS A 192 -5.81 13.05 -16.61
C LYS A 192 -6.47 13.68 -15.40
N PHE A 193 -5.68 14.37 -14.58
CA PHE A 193 -6.22 15.16 -13.47
C PHE A 193 -5.34 16.37 -13.19
N ASN A 194 -5.97 17.41 -12.64
CA ASN A 194 -5.28 18.61 -12.19
C ASN A 194 -4.95 18.48 -10.71
N ARG A 195 -3.66 18.60 -10.36
CA ARG A 195 -3.19 18.52 -8.98
C ARG A 195 -3.35 19.82 -8.19
N LEU A 196 -3.65 20.93 -8.86
CA LEU A 196 -3.88 22.19 -8.16
C LEU A 196 -5.17 22.11 -7.35
N VAL A 197 -5.06 22.41 -6.06
CA VAL A 197 -6.20 22.61 -5.16
C VAL A 197 -6.60 24.07 -5.23
N PHE A 198 -7.82 24.34 -5.69
CA PHE A 198 -8.39 25.69 -5.70
C PHE A 198 -9.08 25.97 -4.37
N SER A 199 -8.68 27.04 -3.68
CA SER A 199 -9.43 27.51 -2.52
C SER A 199 -10.73 28.17 -3.00
N ASN A 200 -11.88 27.54 -2.75
CA ASN A 200 -13.19 28.17 -2.90
C ASN A 200 -13.41 29.13 -1.72
N GLN A 201 -12.66 30.24 -1.67
CA GLN A 201 -13.01 31.35 -0.80
C GLN A 201 -14.06 32.18 -1.54
N PRO A 202 -15.35 32.17 -1.15
CA PRO A 202 -16.28 33.18 -1.64
C PRO A 202 -15.73 34.53 -1.19
N SER A 203 -15.39 35.39 -2.15
CA SER A 203 -14.95 36.75 -1.86
C SER A 203 -16.07 37.46 -1.08
N SER A 204 -15.91 37.61 0.23
CA SER A 204 -16.91 38.27 1.10
C SER A 204 -17.02 39.78 0.86
N ASN A 205 -16.35 40.34 -0.15
CA ASN A 205 -16.23 41.78 -0.38
C ASN A 205 -16.65 42.20 -1.80
N ALA A 206 -17.61 41.51 -2.42
CA ALA A 206 -18.30 42.08 -3.57
C ALA A 206 -19.33 43.10 -3.06
N PRO A 207 -19.21 44.41 -3.35
CA PRO A 207 -20.27 45.36 -3.05
C PRO A 207 -21.51 44.98 -3.86
N THR A 208 -22.60 44.67 -3.14
CA THR A 208 -23.93 44.42 -3.69
C THR A 208 -24.38 45.62 -4.52
N SER A 209 -24.30 45.51 -5.84
CA SER A 209 -25.08 46.35 -6.74
C SER A 209 -26.52 45.84 -6.72
N THR A 210 -27.34 46.52 -5.93
CA THR A 210 -28.80 46.43 -5.96
C THR A 210 -29.34 47.04 -7.24
N LYS A 211 -30.10 46.27 -8.01
CA LYS A 211 -31.26 46.80 -8.74
C LYS A 211 -32.36 45.73 -8.82
N PRO A 212 -33.62 46.06 -8.48
CA PRO A 212 -34.69 45.07 -8.33
C PRO A 212 -35.46 44.91 -9.64
N GLU A 213 -35.76 43.68 -10.05
CA GLU A 213 -36.81 43.47 -11.05
C GLU A 213 -37.56 42.14 -10.86
N GLN A 214 -38.75 42.32 -10.28
CA GLN A 214 -40.04 41.74 -10.65
C GLN A 214 -40.26 40.21 -10.57
N ILE A 215 -41.21 39.90 -9.70
CA ILE A 215 -41.84 38.62 -9.41
C ILE A 215 -42.61 38.12 -10.63
N SER A 216 -42.47 36.84 -10.96
CA SER A 216 -43.54 36.09 -11.62
C SER A 216 -43.68 34.70 -11.02
N THR A 217 -44.89 34.47 -10.57
CA THR A 217 -45.42 33.34 -9.80
C THR A 217 -45.65 32.11 -10.66
N SER A 218 -45.18 30.94 -10.22
CA SER A 218 -45.97 29.69 -10.33
C SER A 218 -45.47 28.62 -9.34
N THR A 219 -46.44 28.07 -8.63
CA THR A 219 -46.48 27.08 -7.52
C THR A 219 -46.42 25.62 -8.08
N PRO A 220 -46.40 24.50 -7.30
CA PRO A 220 -45.76 24.12 -6.04
C PRO A 220 -44.84 22.86 -6.11
N ARG A 221 -44.03 22.69 -5.03
CA ARG A 221 -43.46 21.47 -4.41
C ARG A 221 -43.61 20.11 -5.13
N SER A 222 -42.45 19.51 -5.43
CA SER A 222 -42.19 18.08 -5.22
C SER A 222 -40.97 17.94 -4.31
N ILE A 223 -41.22 17.53 -3.06
CA ILE A 223 -40.19 17.16 -2.09
C ILE A 223 -39.81 15.71 -2.45
N ILE A 224 -38.64 15.53 -3.06
CA ILE A 224 -37.93 14.25 -3.02
C ILE A 224 -36.76 14.48 -2.07
N GLU A 225 -36.93 14.04 -0.83
CA GLU A 225 -35.83 13.90 0.12
C GLU A 225 -34.80 12.96 -0.50
N THR A 226 -33.61 13.48 -0.77
CA THR A 226 -32.43 12.66 -1.06
C THR A 226 -31.82 12.25 0.27
N PRO A 227 -31.60 10.94 0.52
CA PRO A 227 -30.86 10.53 1.70
C PRO A 227 -29.38 10.94 1.55
N PRO A 228 -28.71 11.36 2.63
CA PRO A 228 -27.31 11.77 2.57
C PRO A 228 -26.41 10.58 2.22
N LEU A 229 -25.56 10.78 1.20
CA LEU A 229 -24.42 9.91 0.91
C LEU A 229 -23.32 10.16 1.95
N ASP A 230 -23.42 9.48 3.10
CA ASP A 230 -22.28 9.20 3.97
C ASP A 230 -21.94 7.72 3.84
N ARG A 231 -20.89 7.42 3.08
CA ARG A 231 -20.24 6.10 3.06
C ARG A 231 -18.72 6.29 3.05
N ARG A 232 -18.16 6.41 4.26
CA ARG A 232 -16.74 6.15 4.52
C ARG A 232 -16.52 4.63 4.46
N PRO A 233 -15.53 4.11 3.70
CA PRO A 233 -15.18 2.70 3.78
C PRO A 233 -14.20 2.50 4.94
N GLN A 234 -14.72 2.27 6.16
CA GLN A 234 -13.90 1.90 7.33
C GLN A 234 -14.20 0.48 7.86
N ASP A 235 -15.19 -0.24 7.31
CA ASP A 235 -15.68 -1.49 7.93
C ASP A 235 -15.39 -2.80 7.14
N ILE A 236 -14.31 -2.85 6.36
CA ILE A 236 -13.86 -4.12 5.75
C ILE A 236 -12.93 -4.92 6.70
N PHE A 237 -12.38 -4.28 7.74
CA PHE A 237 -11.40 -4.91 8.64
C PHE A 237 -11.97 -5.89 9.68
N LEU A 238 -13.30 -5.98 9.85
CA LEU A 238 -13.92 -6.85 10.87
C LEU A 238 -14.50 -8.16 10.33
N VAL A 239 -14.66 -8.31 9.01
CA VAL A 239 -15.21 -9.57 8.43
C VAL A 239 -14.10 -10.63 8.26
N ILE A 240 -12.86 -10.23 8.00
CA ILE A 240 -11.75 -11.16 7.77
C ILE A 240 -11.27 -11.86 9.06
N LYS A 241 -11.38 -11.20 10.23
CA LYS A 241 -11.06 -11.84 11.53
C LYS A 241 -12.01 -12.99 11.91
N SER A 242 -13.26 -12.96 11.44
CA SER A 242 -14.28 -13.97 11.75
C SER A 242 -14.10 -15.27 10.95
N VAL A 243 -13.61 -15.16 9.71
CA VAL A 243 -13.44 -16.32 8.82
C VAL A 243 -12.13 -17.06 9.11
N ILE A 244 -11.05 -16.35 9.46
CA ILE A 244 -9.75 -16.96 9.78
C ILE A 244 -9.79 -17.73 11.12
N TRP A 245 -10.60 -17.28 12.10
CA TRP A 245 -10.75 -17.99 13.38
C TRP A 245 -11.50 -19.34 13.25
N LYS A 246 -12.46 -19.45 12.33
CA LYS A 246 -13.21 -20.70 12.11
C LYS A 246 -12.42 -21.80 11.40
N ILE A 247 -11.34 -21.44 10.69
CA ILE A 247 -10.47 -22.40 9.99
C ILE A 247 -9.40 -22.99 10.94
N PHE A 248 -9.03 -22.28 12.01
CA PHE A 248 -7.97 -22.73 12.95
C PHE A 248 -8.47 -23.48 14.20
N GLU A 249 -9.77 -23.42 14.54
CA GLU A 249 -10.37 -24.14 15.68
C GLU A 249 -10.16 -25.68 15.66
N PRO A 250 -10.27 -26.40 14.52
CA PRO A 250 -10.08 -27.85 14.49
C PRO A 250 -8.65 -28.28 14.82
N VAL A 251 -7.65 -27.47 14.42
CA VAL A 251 -6.22 -27.79 14.60
C VAL A 251 -5.79 -27.57 16.05
N VAL A 252 -6.32 -26.55 16.71
CA VAL A 252 -6.05 -26.27 18.13
C VAL A 252 -6.71 -27.32 19.05
N ASN A 253 -7.89 -27.83 18.68
CA ASN A 253 -8.57 -28.89 19.45
C ASN A 253 -7.94 -30.28 19.25
N LEU A 254 -7.28 -30.54 18.11
CA LEU A 254 -6.52 -31.78 17.89
C LEU A 254 -5.29 -31.87 18.80
N ILE A 255 -4.63 -30.74 19.07
CA ILE A 255 -3.46 -30.67 19.96
C ILE A 255 -3.85 -30.80 21.44
N ARG A 256 -5.07 -30.39 21.82
CA ARG A 256 -5.59 -30.51 23.20
C ARG A 256 -6.29 -31.86 23.48
N GLY A 257 -6.54 -32.68 22.46
CA GLY A 257 -7.29 -33.94 22.56
C GLY A 257 -6.46 -35.19 22.88
N VAL A 258 -5.14 -35.11 22.94
CA VAL A 258 -4.28 -36.27 23.29
C VAL A 258 -4.28 -36.47 24.81
N LYS A 259 -5.39 -36.99 25.34
CA LYS A 259 -5.44 -37.64 26.65
C LYS A 259 -5.01 -39.09 26.49
N SER A 260 -3.89 -39.41 27.13
CA SER A 260 -3.40 -40.74 27.53
C SER A 260 -4.50 -41.82 27.60
N THR A 261 -4.53 -42.71 26.62
CA THR A 261 -5.17 -44.03 26.76
C THR A 261 -4.15 -45.00 27.37
N ASN A 262 -4.25 -45.19 28.69
CA ASN A 262 -3.56 -46.30 29.36
C ASN A 262 -4.17 -47.62 28.85
N THR A 263 -3.33 -48.43 28.21
CA THR A 263 -3.67 -49.77 27.75
C THR A 263 -3.59 -50.73 28.94
N THR A 264 -4.75 -51.24 29.39
CA THR A 264 -4.82 -52.35 30.34
C THR A 264 -4.59 -53.66 29.60
N VAL A 265 -3.41 -54.28 29.77
CA VAL A 265 -3.18 -55.67 29.34
C VAL A 265 -3.74 -56.60 30.40
N LYS A 266 -4.85 -57.29 30.10
CA LYS A 266 -5.27 -58.51 30.82
C LYS A 266 -4.34 -59.65 30.40
N THR A 267 -3.60 -60.20 31.34
CA THR A 267 -2.94 -61.50 31.18
C THR A 267 -3.81 -62.54 31.88
N THR A 268 -4.37 -63.47 31.11
CA THR A 268 -5.04 -64.67 31.59
C THR A 268 -3.98 -65.77 31.76
N LEU A 269 -3.92 -66.36 32.96
CA LEU A 269 -3.52 -67.74 33.19
C LEU A 269 -4.78 -68.62 33.05
#